data_AF-A0A6P0N7A9-F1
#
_entry.id   AF-A0A6P0N7A9-F1
#
_cell.length_a   1.000
_cell.length_b   1.000
_cell.length_c   1.000
_cell.angle_alpha   90.00
_cell.angle_beta   90.00
_cell.angle_gamma   90.00
#
_symmetry.space_group_name_H-M   'P 1'
#
loop_
_entity.id
_entity.type
_entity.pdbx_description
1 polymer ?
#
loop_
_entity_poly.entity_id
_entity_poly.type
_entity_poly.pdbx_seq_one_letter_code
_entity_poly.pdbx_strand_id
1 'polypeptide(L)'
;MNEHRKKHLEKEKTRYEQELDSISIQIGFHNPASTEYLELDRKHKFICSKIAEIESELSSYQHSSLTNNQRGNIFDKNIQNIDFKEPIDIIDKIIKKFDRKGVSAFFLIENTKATKGNLLVDYIRDDLSKKSKHSKHYQINLIANNIVDEQSLLSAIANFISKSDSDTQIVDNLQDYAINIIDKITNSLQVGSLVFFELTDWDSLKEKQDSLLCWFMQYFWIPEGSRV
;
A
#
# COMPACT_ATOMS: atom_id res chain seq x y z
N MET A 1 36.65 -22.41 8.02
CA MET A 1 35.53 -23.31 7.65
C MET A 1 34.16 -22.59 7.64
N ASN A 2 33.90 -21.62 8.55
CA ASN A 2 32.65 -20.85 8.61
C ASN A 2 32.36 -19.94 7.40
N GLU A 3 33.37 -19.33 6.78
CA GLU A 3 33.16 -18.35 5.70
C GLU A 3 32.54 -18.97 4.43
N HIS A 4 32.97 -20.18 4.07
CA HIS A 4 32.47 -20.88 2.88
C HIS A 4 31.02 -21.33 3.04
N ARG A 5 30.62 -21.78 4.25
CA ARG A 5 29.25 -22.18 4.56
C ARG A 5 28.32 -20.97 4.59
N LYS A 6 28.76 -19.85 5.18
CA LYS A 6 28.02 -18.57 5.16
C LYS A 6 27.77 -18.07 3.74
N LYS A 7 28.81 -18.03 2.90
CA LYS A 7 28.70 -17.62 1.49
C LYS A 7 27.82 -18.56 0.67
N HIS A 8 27.77 -19.84 1.03
CA HIS A 8 26.88 -20.82 0.41
C HIS A 8 25.41 -20.55 0.79
N LEU A 9 25.12 -20.34 2.08
CA LEU A 9 23.79 -20.01 2.58
C LEU A 9 23.25 -18.70 2.02
N GLU A 10 24.09 -17.67 1.87
CA GLU A 10 23.72 -16.40 1.22
C GLU A 10 23.31 -16.62 -0.25
N LYS A 11 24.06 -17.44 -0.99
CA LYS A 11 23.70 -17.81 -2.38
C LYS A 11 22.41 -18.61 -2.45
N GLU A 12 22.19 -19.55 -1.53
CA GLU A 12 20.93 -20.31 -1.46
C GLU A 12 19.75 -19.42 -1.13
N LYS A 13 19.90 -18.46 -0.21
CA LYS A 13 18.88 -17.47 0.11
C LYS A 13 18.50 -16.65 -1.13
N THR A 14 19.47 -16.09 -1.85
CA THR A 14 19.19 -15.32 -3.07
C THR A 14 18.47 -16.15 -4.13
N ARG A 15 18.83 -17.43 -4.29
CA ARG A 15 18.14 -18.35 -5.21
C ARG A 15 16.66 -18.54 -4.80
N TYR A 16 16.40 -18.75 -3.52
CA TYR A 16 15.02 -18.91 -3.02
C TYR A 16 14.20 -17.61 -3.11
N GLU A 17 14.83 -16.44 -2.92
CA GLU A 17 14.18 -15.14 -3.11
C GLU A 17 13.77 -14.93 -4.58
N GLN A 18 14.65 -15.28 -5.53
CA GLN A 18 14.33 -15.24 -6.97
C GLN A 18 13.20 -16.21 -7.33
N GLU A 19 13.18 -17.39 -6.72
CA GLU A 19 12.12 -18.37 -6.93
C GLU A 19 10.77 -17.88 -6.35
N LEU A 20 10.79 -17.21 -5.20
CA LEU A 20 9.59 -16.57 -4.63
C LEU A 20 9.04 -15.46 -5.52
N ASP A 21 9.91 -14.62 -6.09
CA ASP A 21 9.49 -13.54 -6.98
C ASP A 21 8.79 -14.14 -8.23
N SER A 22 9.33 -15.24 -8.77
CA SER A 22 8.72 -15.96 -9.90
C SER A 22 7.36 -16.59 -9.53
N ILE A 23 7.25 -17.20 -8.34
CA ILE A 23 5.99 -17.81 -7.88
C ILE A 23 4.94 -16.75 -7.58
N SER A 24 5.33 -15.62 -6.99
CA SER A 24 4.42 -14.52 -6.66
C SER A 24 3.79 -13.94 -7.93
N ILE A 25 4.59 -13.76 -8.98
CA ILE A 25 4.10 -13.37 -10.31
C ILE A 25 3.11 -14.41 -10.85
N GLN A 26 3.43 -15.71 -10.75
CA GLN A 26 2.54 -16.78 -11.24
C GLN A 26 1.22 -16.86 -10.47
N ILE A 27 1.26 -16.74 -9.14
CA ILE A 27 0.07 -16.72 -8.27
C ILE A 27 -0.91 -15.63 -8.70
N GLY A 28 -0.40 -14.46 -9.12
CA GLY A 28 -1.23 -13.35 -9.61
C GLY A 28 -2.06 -13.66 -10.86
N PHE A 29 -1.73 -14.71 -11.61
CA PHE A 29 -2.46 -15.12 -12.83
C PHE A 29 -3.45 -16.26 -12.59
N HIS A 30 -3.52 -16.83 -11.39
CA HIS A 30 -4.36 -17.99 -11.10
C HIS A 30 -5.50 -17.66 -10.13
N ASN A 31 -6.66 -18.29 -10.33
CA ASN A 31 -7.80 -18.16 -9.44
C ASN A 31 -7.48 -18.79 -8.07
N PRO A 32 -7.73 -18.12 -6.93
CA PRO A 32 -7.48 -18.66 -5.58
C PRO A 32 -8.12 -20.02 -5.28
N ALA A 33 -9.20 -20.39 -5.97
CA ALA A 33 -9.86 -21.68 -5.84
C ALA A 33 -9.32 -22.77 -6.77
N SER A 34 -8.37 -22.45 -7.67
CA SER A 34 -7.80 -23.41 -8.61
C SER A 34 -6.74 -24.29 -7.95
N THR A 35 -6.60 -25.52 -8.46
CA THR A 35 -5.59 -26.46 -7.99
C THR A 35 -4.18 -25.91 -8.19
N GLU A 36 -3.94 -25.23 -9.32
CA GLU A 36 -2.65 -24.60 -9.64
C GLU A 36 -2.28 -23.49 -8.66
N TYR A 37 -3.25 -22.66 -8.24
CA TYR A 37 -3.03 -21.67 -7.19
C TYR A 37 -2.66 -22.33 -5.86
N LEU A 38 -3.38 -23.37 -5.46
CA LEU A 38 -3.12 -24.08 -4.20
C LEU A 38 -1.74 -24.76 -4.21
N GLU A 39 -1.29 -25.27 -5.35
CA GLU A 39 0.05 -25.82 -5.52
C GLU A 39 1.13 -24.73 -5.43
N LEU A 40 0.91 -23.59 -6.08
CA LEU A 40 1.81 -22.44 -6.02
C LEU A 40 1.87 -21.83 -4.61
N ASP A 41 0.75 -21.72 -3.89
CA ASP A 41 0.70 -21.26 -2.50
C ASP A 41 1.43 -22.21 -1.56
N ARG A 42 1.25 -23.53 -1.72
CA ARG A 42 2.03 -24.54 -0.97
C ARG A 42 3.53 -24.38 -1.24
N LYS A 43 3.91 -24.19 -2.51
CA LYS A 43 5.30 -23.98 -2.91
C LYS A 43 5.86 -22.68 -2.33
N HIS A 44 5.08 -21.60 -2.37
CA HIS A 44 5.41 -20.31 -1.76
C HIS A 44 5.69 -20.47 -0.26
N LYS A 45 4.75 -21.09 0.48
CA LYS A 45 4.91 -21.37 1.92
C LYS A 45 6.14 -22.23 2.23
N PHE A 46 6.40 -23.24 1.40
CA PHE A 46 7.59 -24.08 1.55
C PHE A 46 8.88 -23.28 1.39
N ILE A 47 8.98 -22.43 0.36
CA ILE A 47 10.17 -21.62 0.14
C ILE A 47 10.35 -20.57 1.23
N CYS A 48 9.26 -19.95 1.71
CA CYS A 48 9.32 -19.07 2.89
C CYS A 48 9.90 -19.80 4.11
N SER A 49 9.49 -21.04 4.36
CA SER A 49 10.07 -21.86 5.44
C SER A 49 11.56 -22.12 5.24
N LYS A 50 12.00 -22.37 4.00
CA LYS A 50 13.42 -22.58 3.68
C LYS A 50 14.27 -21.33 3.86
N ILE A 51 13.74 -20.17 3.49
CA ILE A 51 14.41 -18.89 3.75
C ILE A 51 14.51 -18.64 5.26
N ALA A 52 13.43 -18.88 6.02
CA ALA A 52 13.45 -18.72 7.48
C ALA A 52 14.47 -19.67 8.15
N GLU A 53 14.60 -20.90 7.68
CA GLU A 53 15.63 -21.85 8.12
C GLU A 53 17.04 -21.32 7.83
N ILE A 54 17.30 -20.84 6.60
CA ILE A 54 18.60 -20.29 6.21
C ILE A 54 18.92 -19.02 7.00
N GLU A 55 17.95 -18.16 7.24
CA GLU A 55 18.13 -16.95 8.06
C GLU A 55 18.41 -17.30 9.52
N SER A 56 17.75 -18.33 10.06
CA SER A 56 18.05 -18.87 11.38
C SER A 56 19.48 -19.42 11.44
N GLU A 57 19.92 -20.19 10.43
CA GLU A 57 21.29 -20.72 10.35
C GLU A 57 22.32 -19.58 10.20
N LEU A 58 22.06 -18.59 9.35
CA LEU A 58 22.89 -17.39 9.18
C LEU A 58 22.96 -16.56 10.46
N SER A 59 21.86 -16.43 11.20
CA SER A 59 21.84 -15.75 12.50
C SER A 59 22.67 -16.51 13.53
N SER A 60 22.67 -17.85 13.50
CA SER A 60 23.50 -18.66 14.40
C SER A 60 25.00 -18.42 14.21
N TYR A 61 25.42 -18.12 12.97
CA TYR A 61 26.79 -17.69 12.67
C TYR A 61 27.11 -16.26 13.13
N GLN A 62 26.09 -15.41 13.32
CA GLN A 62 26.22 -14.10 13.94
C GLN A 62 26.22 -14.16 15.48
N HIS A 63 25.70 -15.24 16.07
CA HIS A 63 25.44 -15.41 17.51
C HIS A 63 26.49 -16.20 18.31
N SER A 64 27.72 -16.42 17.81
CA SER A 64 28.86 -16.77 18.69
C SER A 64 29.28 -15.62 19.63
N SER A 65 28.68 -14.45 19.45
CA SER A 65 28.64 -13.38 20.45
C SER A 65 27.21 -12.89 20.59
N LEU A 66 26.73 -12.77 21.83
CA LEU A 66 25.57 -11.96 22.30
C LEU A 66 24.35 -12.76 22.79
N THR A 67 24.05 -12.49 24.05
CA THR A 67 23.04 -13.05 24.96
C THR A 67 21.58 -12.72 24.59
N ASN A 68 20.66 -13.55 25.11
CA ASN A 68 19.19 -13.58 24.92
C ASN A 68 18.40 -12.26 24.95
N ASN A 69 18.98 -11.12 25.33
CA ASN A 69 18.31 -9.81 25.36
C ASN A 69 18.17 -9.14 23.97
N GLN A 70 18.68 -9.75 22.89
CA GLN A 70 18.64 -9.19 21.54
C GLN A 70 17.50 -9.70 20.66
N ARG A 71 16.70 -10.69 21.09
CA ARG A 71 15.59 -11.21 20.29
C ARG A 71 14.48 -10.18 20.04
N GLY A 72 14.25 -9.24 20.96
CA GLY A 72 13.37 -8.08 20.73
C GLY A 72 13.95 -7.08 19.71
N ASN A 73 15.29 -7.01 19.60
CA ASN A 73 15.99 -6.07 18.73
C ASN A 73 16.15 -6.55 17.27
N ILE A 74 15.92 -7.83 16.96
CA ILE A 74 16.10 -8.36 15.59
C ILE A 74 14.91 -7.99 14.70
N PHE A 75 13.68 -8.00 15.24
CA PHE A 75 12.51 -7.51 14.51
C PHE A 75 12.62 -6.01 14.22
N ASP A 76 13.04 -5.22 15.22
CA ASP A 76 13.30 -3.78 15.08
C ASP A 76 14.48 -3.47 14.14
N LYS A 77 15.53 -4.30 14.12
CA LYS A 77 16.65 -4.16 13.18
C LYS A 77 16.33 -4.60 11.76
N ASN A 78 15.42 -5.56 11.56
CA ASN A 78 15.02 -6.01 10.22
C ASN A 78 14.02 -5.06 9.55
N ILE A 79 13.23 -4.29 10.32
CA ILE A 79 12.47 -3.16 9.80
C ILE A 79 13.41 -2.10 9.18
N GLN A 80 14.58 -1.85 9.80
CA GLN A 80 15.60 -0.94 9.27
C GLN A 80 16.25 -1.43 7.96
N ASN A 81 16.07 -2.69 7.58
CA ASN A 81 16.59 -3.25 6.33
C ASN A 81 15.61 -3.15 5.15
N ILE A 82 14.39 -2.62 5.37
CA ILE A 82 13.48 -2.33 4.26
C ILE A 82 13.88 -0.98 3.68
N ASP A 83 14.64 -1.03 2.59
CA ASP A 83 15.03 0.17 1.86
C ASP A 83 13.84 0.72 1.07
N PHE A 84 13.22 1.77 1.60
CA PHE A 84 12.18 2.54 0.91
C PHE A 84 12.74 3.74 0.12
N LYS A 85 14.07 3.88 0.01
CA LYS A 85 14.69 5.08 -0.58
C LYS A 85 14.21 5.37 -1.99
N GLU A 86 14.10 4.36 -2.84
CA GLU A 86 13.63 4.54 -4.22
C GLU A 86 12.16 5.03 -4.29
N PRO A 87 11.17 4.37 -3.66
CA PRO A 87 9.80 4.89 -3.64
C PRO A 87 9.69 6.26 -2.94
N ILE A 88 10.48 6.53 -1.90
CA ILE A 88 10.53 7.84 -1.24
C ILE A 88 11.07 8.90 -2.20
N ASP A 89 12.17 8.64 -2.91
CA ASP A 89 12.74 9.58 -3.87
C ASP A 89 11.74 9.95 -4.97
N ILE A 90 10.89 9.00 -5.38
CA ILE A 90 9.78 9.26 -6.32
C ILE A 90 8.74 10.19 -5.70
N ILE A 91 8.30 9.90 -4.48
CA ILE A 91 7.30 10.70 -3.77
C ILE A 91 7.82 12.12 -3.48
N ASP A 92 9.08 12.25 -3.06
CA ASP A 92 9.74 13.53 -2.82
C ASP A 92 9.84 14.37 -4.10
N LYS A 93 10.18 13.75 -5.24
CA LYS A 93 10.20 14.44 -6.54
C LYS A 93 8.81 14.93 -6.92
N ILE A 94 7.76 14.17 -6.59
CA ILE A 94 6.37 14.55 -6.84
C ILE A 94 5.97 15.73 -5.94
N ILE A 95 6.23 15.63 -4.63
CA ILE A 95 5.91 16.69 -3.66
C ILE A 95 6.64 17.99 -3.97
N LYS A 96 7.93 17.94 -4.34
CA LYS A 96 8.68 19.14 -4.73
C LYS A 96 8.10 19.87 -5.94
N LYS A 97 7.36 19.17 -6.81
CA LYS A 97 6.64 19.81 -7.93
C LYS A 97 5.36 20.52 -7.47
N PHE A 98 4.86 20.24 -6.27
CA PHE A 98 3.58 20.73 -5.76
C PHE A 98 3.63 22.09 -5.08
N ASP A 99 4.81 22.55 -4.65
CA ASP A 99 5.06 23.80 -3.91
C ASP A 99 4.59 25.09 -4.62
N ARG A 100 4.03 25.02 -5.83
CA ARG A 100 3.66 26.20 -6.61
C ARG A 100 2.23 26.26 -7.15
N LYS A 101 1.43 25.18 -7.16
CA LYS A 101 0.14 25.18 -7.89
C LYS A 101 -1.05 24.34 -7.36
N GLY A 102 -0.98 23.70 -6.19
CA GLY A 102 -2.12 22.89 -5.69
C GLY A 102 -2.39 21.68 -6.60
N VAL A 103 -1.65 20.60 -6.38
CA VAL A 103 -1.58 19.47 -7.30
C VAL A 103 -1.87 18.18 -6.54
N SER A 104 -2.49 17.21 -7.21
CA SER A 104 -2.80 15.88 -6.69
C SER A 104 -1.86 14.80 -7.27
N ALA A 105 -1.55 13.76 -6.49
CA ALA A 105 -0.86 12.55 -6.98
C ALA A 105 -1.55 11.26 -6.53
N PHE A 106 -1.67 10.32 -7.47
CA PHE A 106 -2.26 9.01 -7.27
C PHE A 106 -1.17 7.95 -7.29
N PHE A 107 -1.23 7.02 -6.35
CA PHE A 107 -0.27 5.94 -6.20
C PHE A 107 -1.02 4.61 -6.07
N LEU A 108 -0.56 3.61 -6.80
CA LEU A 108 -0.95 2.22 -6.59
C LEU A 108 0.22 1.52 -5.91
N ILE A 109 -0.04 0.94 -4.74
CA ILE A 109 0.97 0.25 -3.94
C ILE A 109 0.57 -1.22 -3.90
N GLU A 110 1.37 -2.05 -4.56
CA GLU A 110 1.16 -3.49 -4.59
C GLU A 110 1.67 -4.10 -3.28
N ASN A 111 0.84 -4.91 -2.62
CA ASN A 111 1.20 -5.56 -1.35
C ASN A 111 1.74 -6.98 -1.59
N THR A 112 2.78 -7.10 -2.42
CA THR A 112 3.29 -8.41 -2.91
C THR A 112 4.07 -9.23 -1.90
N LYS A 113 4.61 -8.61 -0.85
CA LYS A 113 5.38 -9.30 0.19
C LYS A 113 4.74 -8.99 1.54
N ALA A 114 4.55 -10.04 2.35
CA ALA A 114 3.76 -10.19 3.60
C ALA A 114 3.33 -8.96 4.43
N THR A 115 3.96 -7.79 4.33
CA THR A 115 3.54 -6.51 4.93
C THR A 115 4.21 -5.27 4.29
N LYS A 116 5.00 -5.41 3.21
CA LYS A 116 5.88 -4.33 2.71
C LYS A 116 5.11 -3.14 2.15
N GLY A 117 3.96 -3.37 1.52
CA GLY A 117 3.09 -2.30 1.04
C GLY A 117 2.54 -1.48 2.20
N ASN A 118 2.07 -2.14 3.25
CA ASN A 118 1.54 -1.48 4.46
C ASN A 118 2.62 -0.65 5.16
N LEU A 119 3.83 -1.19 5.30
CA LEU A 119 4.95 -0.47 5.90
C LEU A 119 5.36 0.76 5.08
N LEU A 120 5.29 0.68 3.74
CA LEU A 120 5.51 1.84 2.87
C LEU A 120 4.41 2.89 3.06
N VAL A 121 3.14 2.48 3.14
CA VAL A 121 2.01 3.39 3.39
C VAL A 121 2.15 4.11 4.73
N ASP A 122 2.48 3.37 5.80
CA ASP A 122 2.74 3.94 7.12
C ASP A 122 3.87 4.97 7.08
N TYR A 123 4.96 4.63 6.39
CA TYR A 123 6.09 5.54 6.22
C TYR A 123 5.71 6.82 5.45
N ILE A 124 4.97 6.68 4.34
CA ILE A 124 4.50 7.82 3.54
C ILE A 124 3.60 8.71 4.38
N ARG A 125 2.64 8.14 5.11
CA ARG A 125 1.75 8.90 6.00
C ARG A 125 2.56 9.72 7.00
N ASP A 126 3.54 9.10 7.66
CA ASP A 126 4.38 9.77 8.65
C ASP A 126 5.23 10.89 8.02
N ASP A 127 5.80 10.66 6.84
CA ASP A 127 6.57 11.66 6.11
C ASP A 127 5.71 12.85 5.65
N LEU A 128 4.53 12.59 5.08
CA LEU A 128 3.57 13.63 4.67
C LEU A 128 3.07 14.46 5.85
N SER A 129 2.84 13.83 7.01
CA SER A 129 2.41 14.53 8.22
C SER A 129 3.44 15.55 8.72
N LYS A 130 4.73 15.30 8.50
CA LYS A 130 5.83 16.21 8.87
C LYS A 130 5.96 17.39 7.91
N LYS A 131 5.53 17.22 6.66
CA LYS A 131 5.66 18.21 5.59
C LYS A 131 4.58 19.29 5.62
N SER A 132 3.41 19.02 6.20
CA SER A 132 2.33 20.00 6.35
C SER A 132 1.76 20.01 7.78
N LYS A 133 1.63 21.22 8.34
CA LYS A 133 0.94 21.45 9.63
C LYS A 133 -0.57 21.18 9.54
N HIS A 134 -1.12 21.13 8.33
CA HIS A 134 -2.52 20.89 8.04
C HIS A 134 -2.68 19.63 7.18
N SER A 135 -2.15 18.51 7.70
CA SER A 135 -2.34 17.20 7.10
C SER A 135 -3.62 16.55 7.60
N LYS A 136 -4.41 16.00 6.67
CA LYS A 136 -5.57 15.14 6.95
C LYS A 136 -5.34 13.79 6.29
N HIS A 137 -5.57 12.72 7.04
CA HIS A 137 -5.50 11.34 6.54
C HIS A 137 -6.86 10.69 6.69
N TYR A 138 -7.33 10.07 5.61
CA TYR A 138 -8.59 9.34 5.57
C TYR A 138 -8.32 7.92 5.07
N GLN A 139 -8.45 6.96 5.98
CA GLN A 139 -8.36 5.54 5.65
C GLN A 139 -9.74 4.99 5.35
N ILE A 140 -9.94 4.54 4.12
CA ILE A 140 -11.20 4.01 3.61
C ILE A 140 -10.98 2.53 3.30
N ASN A 141 -11.45 1.68 4.21
CA ASN A 141 -11.43 0.24 4.03
C ASN A 141 -12.66 -0.21 3.24
N LEU A 142 -12.47 -0.85 2.09
CA LEU A 142 -13.58 -1.21 1.21
C LEU A 142 -14.52 -2.25 1.83
N ILE A 143 -13.98 -3.22 2.57
CA ILE A 143 -14.76 -4.26 3.23
C ILE A 143 -15.58 -3.66 4.38
N ALA A 144 -14.93 -2.90 5.27
CA ALA A 144 -15.57 -2.34 6.45
C ALA A 144 -16.66 -1.30 6.11
N ASN A 145 -16.53 -0.64 4.96
CA ASN A 145 -17.51 0.33 4.47
C ASN A 145 -18.50 -0.25 3.45
N ASN A 146 -18.47 -1.56 3.18
CA ASN A 146 -19.30 -2.24 2.18
C ASN A 146 -19.27 -1.55 0.80
N ILE A 147 -18.09 -1.13 0.35
CA ILE A 147 -17.92 -0.45 -0.93
C ILE A 147 -17.92 -1.48 -2.05
N VAL A 148 -18.88 -1.35 -2.97
CA VAL A 148 -19.11 -2.30 -4.07
C VAL A 148 -19.28 -1.63 -5.44
N ASP A 149 -19.31 -0.30 -5.48
CA ASP A 149 -19.55 0.53 -6.66
C ASP A 149 -19.14 2.00 -6.42
N GLU A 150 -19.32 2.83 -7.45
CA GLU A 150 -19.00 4.25 -7.46
C GLU A 150 -19.75 5.02 -6.36
N GLN A 151 -21.02 4.69 -6.14
CA GLN A 151 -21.88 5.39 -5.21
C GLN A 151 -21.48 5.13 -3.76
N SER A 152 -21.22 3.88 -3.42
CA SER A 152 -20.76 3.46 -2.09
C SER A 152 -19.37 4.05 -1.78
N LEU A 153 -18.47 4.14 -2.77
CA LEU A 153 -17.18 4.82 -2.63
C LEU A 153 -17.34 6.33 -2.35
N LEU A 154 -18.15 7.04 -3.14
CA LEU A 154 -18.42 8.46 -2.94
C LEU A 154 -19.06 8.75 -1.59
N SER A 155 -20.01 7.91 -1.17
CA SER A 155 -20.68 8.03 0.12
C SER A 155 -19.69 7.84 1.27
N ALA A 156 -18.79 6.85 1.17
CA ALA A 156 -17.74 6.66 2.15
C ALA A 156 -16.83 7.90 2.26
N ILE A 157 -16.35 8.43 1.13
CA ILE A 157 -15.53 9.64 1.09
C ILE A 157 -16.27 10.83 1.73
N ALA A 158 -17.53 11.06 1.35
CA ALA A 158 -18.35 12.16 1.86
C ALA A 158 -18.49 12.13 3.40
N ASN A 159 -18.72 10.94 3.96
CA ASN A 159 -18.87 10.73 5.40
C ASN A 159 -17.60 11.10 6.20
N PHE A 160 -16.42 11.00 5.58
CA PHE A 160 -15.16 11.39 6.23
C PHE A 160 -14.93 12.91 6.25
N ILE A 161 -15.51 13.64 5.31
CA ILE A 161 -15.26 15.09 5.12
C ILE A 161 -16.22 15.93 5.96
N SER A 162 -17.41 15.40 6.22
CA SER A 162 -18.48 16.09 6.94
C SER A 162 -19.11 15.14 7.95
N LYS A 163 -19.29 15.57 9.21
CA LYS A 163 -20.36 15.04 10.08
C LYS A 163 -21.73 15.53 9.58
N SER A 164 -21.93 15.58 8.27
CA SER A 164 -23.24 15.86 7.72
C SER A 164 -24.06 14.60 7.90
N ASP A 165 -25.31 14.76 8.31
CA ASP A 165 -26.36 13.75 8.20
C ASP A 165 -26.53 13.40 6.71
N SER A 166 -25.60 12.63 6.15
CA SER A 166 -25.73 12.01 4.84
C SER A 166 -26.57 10.77 5.05
N ASP A 167 -27.89 11.01 5.16
CA ASP A 167 -28.85 10.01 4.73
C ASP A 167 -28.38 9.51 3.37
N THR A 168 -28.29 8.18 3.25
CA THR A 168 -28.00 7.42 2.03
C THR A 168 -29.05 7.74 0.97
N GLN A 169 -28.99 8.93 0.37
CA GLN A 169 -29.78 9.28 -0.79
C GLN A 169 -29.11 8.67 -2.00
N ILE A 170 -29.87 7.88 -2.74
CA ILE A 170 -29.47 7.47 -4.08
C ILE A 170 -29.37 8.73 -4.92
N VAL A 171 -28.17 9.01 -5.44
CA VAL A 171 -27.92 10.21 -6.23
C VAL A 171 -28.03 9.85 -7.71
N ASP A 172 -29.00 10.44 -8.40
CA ASP A 172 -29.27 10.14 -9.81
C ASP A 172 -28.12 10.51 -10.75
N ASN A 173 -27.27 11.47 -10.36
CA ASN A 173 -26.06 11.84 -11.10
C ASN A 173 -24.80 11.70 -10.25
N LEU A 174 -24.07 10.60 -10.45
CA LEU A 174 -22.82 10.29 -9.74
C LEU A 174 -21.68 11.27 -10.04
N GLN A 175 -21.65 11.86 -11.24
CA GLN A 175 -20.60 12.82 -11.61
C GLN A 175 -20.77 14.14 -10.85
N ASP A 176 -21.99 14.69 -10.86
CA ASP A 176 -22.31 15.90 -10.09
C ASP A 176 -22.08 15.67 -8.59
N TYR A 177 -22.37 14.47 -8.10
CA TYR A 177 -22.10 14.10 -6.72
C TYR A 177 -20.60 14.08 -6.40
N ALA A 178 -19.79 13.46 -7.27
CA ALA A 178 -18.34 13.46 -7.15
C ALA A 178 -17.77 14.89 -7.14
N ILE A 179 -18.24 15.76 -8.05
CA ILE A 179 -17.83 17.17 -8.11
C ILE A 179 -18.18 17.89 -6.81
N ASN A 180 -19.41 17.74 -6.31
CA ASN A 180 -19.83 18.35 -5.05
C ASN A 180 -18.99 17.90 -3.84
N ILE A 181 -18.59 16.62 -3.80
CA ILE A 181 -17.71 16.10 -2.75
C ILE A 181 -16.33 16.76 -2.86
N ILE A 182 -15.76 16.83 -4.07
CA ILE A 182 -14.46 17.46 -4.32
C ILE A 182 -14.49 18.94 -3.90
N ASP A 183 -15.50 19.70 -4.32
CA ASP A 183 -15.64 21.11 -3.97
C ASP A 183 -15.75 21.30 -2.45
N LYS A 184 -16.45 20.42 -1.75
CA LYS A 184 -16.52 20.44 -0.28
C LYS A 184 -15.16 20.15 0.36
N ILE A 185 -14.40 19.18 -0.16
CA ILE A 185 -13.03 18.91 0.29
C ILE A 185 -12.21 20.18 0.14
N THR A 186 -12.13 20.71 -1.07
CA THR A 186 -11.23 21.81 -1.42
C THR A 186 -11.56 23.10 -0.67
N ASN A 187 -12.85 23.45 -0.56
CA ASN A 187 -13.27 24.61 0.22
C ASN A 187 -13.00 24.47 1.72
N SER A 188 -12.84 23.25 2.24
CA SER A 188 -12.49 23.00 3.65
C SER A 188 -10.98 23.07 3.94
N LEU A 189 -10.14 23.22 2.92
CA LEU A 189 -8.69 23.18 3.05
C LEU A 189 -8.07 24.57 3.08
N GLN A 190 -7.02 24.72 3.88
CA GLN A 190 -6.19 25.92 3.91
C GLN A 190 -5.06 25.81 2.88
N VAL A 191 -4.48 26.94 2.47
CA VAL A 191 -3.30 26.95 1.59
C VAL A 191 -2.17 26.13 2.23
N GLY A 192 -1.62 25.19 1.45
CA GLY A 192 -0.58 24.27 1.93
C GLY A 192 -1.11 23.08 2.75
N SER A 193 -2.42 22.86 2.80
CA SER A 193 -2.99 21.63 3.36
C SER A 193 -2.64 20.43 2.51
N LEU A 194 -2.50 19.28 3.16
CA LEU A 194 -2.30 18.00 2.50
C LEU A 194 -3.46 17.07 2.88
N VAL A 195 -4.10 16.47 1.89
CA VAL A 195 -5.09 15.42 2.11
C VAL A 195 -4.55 14.13 1.54
N PHE A 196 -4.51 13.10 2.37
CA PHE A 196 -4.09 11.75 2.00
C PHE A 196 -5.29 10.81 2.14
N PHE A 197 -5.79 10.31 1.01
CA PHE A 197 -6.79 9.25 0.96
C PHE A 197 -6.08 7.91 0.78
N GLU A 198 -6.34 6.97 1.68
CA GLU A 198 -5.81 5.62 1.64
C GLU A 198 -6.97 4.64 1.44
N LEU A 199 -6.98 3.93 0.32
CA LEU A 199 -7.98 2.90 0.01
C LEU A 199 -7.37 1.52 0.26
N THR A 200 -7.93 0.76 1.20
CA THR A 200 -7.43 -0.58 1.57
C THR A 200 -8.41 -1.68 1.15
N ASP A 201 -7.88 -2.89 0.96
CA ASP A 201 -8.63 -4.07 0.50
C ASP A 201 -9.26 -3.89 -0.89
N TRP A 202 -8.54 -3.23 -1.79
CA TRP A 202 -8.99 -2.97 -3.16
C TRP A 202 -9.33 -4.28 -3.93
N ASP A 203 -8.59 -5.36 -3.66
CA ASP A 203 -8.80 -6.68 -4.25
C ASP A 203 -10.16 -7.31 -3.87
N SER A 204 -10.85 -6.79 -2.85
CA SER A 204 -12.19 -7.26 -2.46
C SER A 204 -13.26 -6.99 -3.53
N LEU A 205 -13.00 -6.06 -4.47
CA LEU A 205 -13.90 -5.70 -5.57
C LEU A 205 -13.98 -6.76 -6.68
N LYS A 206 -13.01 -7.68 -6.75
CA LYS A 206 -12.94 -8.74 -7.77
C LYS A 206 -13.09 -8.15 -9.18
N GLU A 207 -14.07 -8.61 -9.96
CA GLU A 207 -14.31 -8.19 -11.35
C GLU A 207 -14.65 -6.70 -11.51
N LYS A 208 -15.09 -6.03 -10.43
CA LYS A 208 -15.41 -4.59 -10.45
C LYS A 208 -14.21 -3.68 -10.22
N GLN A 209 -13.04 -4.26 -9.93
CA GLN A 209 -11.83 -3.52 -9.58
C GLN A 209 -11.43 -2.53 -10.69
N ASP A 210 -11.38 -3.02 -11.93
CA ASP A 210 -10.96 -2.22 -13.08
C ASP A 210 -12.00 -1.17 -13.47
N SER A 211 -13.29 -1.53 -13.44
CA SER A 211 -14.36 -0.57 -13.77
C SER A 211 -14.41 0.58 -12.77
N LEU A 212 -14.30 0.27 -11.47
CA LEU A 212 -14.32 1.29 -10.43
C LEU A 212 -13.05 2.16 -10.48
N LEU A 213 -11.88 1.57 -10.74
CA LEU A 213 -10.63 2.33 -10.88
C LEU A 213 -10.69 3.26 -12.09
N CYS A 214 -11.14 2.78 -13.24
CA CYS A 214 -11.32 3.59 -14.45
C CYS A 214 -12.26 4.76 -14.19
N TRP A 215 -13.42 4.50 -13.59
CA TRP A 215 -14.36 5.55 -13.23
C TRP A 215 -13.75 6.56 -12.25
N PHE A 216 -13.07 6.07 -11.20
CA PHE A 216 -12.43 6.93 -10.20
C PHE A 216 -11.40 7.85 -10.85
N MET A 217 -10.56 7.31 -11.73
CA MET A 217 -9.55 8.09 -12.46
C MET A 217 -10.17 9.09 -13.43
N GLN A 218 -11.29 8.74 -14.05
CA GLN A 218 -11.95 9.57 -15.06
C GLN A 218 -12.84 10.67 -14.47
N TYR A 219 -13.46 10.47 -13.31
CA TYR A 219 -14.50 11.39 -12.83
C TYR A 219 -14.18 12.00 -11.47
N PHE A 220 -13.49 11.26 -10.61
CA PHE A 220 -13.14 11.74 -9.27
C PHE A 220 -11.72 12.34 -9.22
N TRP A 221 -10.75 11.68 -9.84
CA TRP A 221 -9.33 12.03 -9.73
C TRP A 221 -8.89 13.24 -10.58
N ILE A 222 -9.67 13.64 -11.61
CA ILE A 222 -9.25 14.67 -12.56
C ILE A 222 -8.79 15.94 -11.80
N PRO A 223 -7.52 16.38 -12.00
CA PRO A 223 -6.94 17.49 -11.26
C PRO A 223 -7.74 18.78 -11.47
N GLU A 224 -7.85 19.57 -10.40
CA GLU A 224 -8.57 20.84 -10.39
C GLU A 224 -8.08 21.84 -11.46
N GLY A 225 -6.83 21.73 -11.92
CA GLY A 225 -6.25 22.59 -12.96
C GLY A 225 -6.57 22.20 -14.41
N SER A 226 -7.24 21.07 -14.65
CA SER A 226 -7.63 20.61 -15.99
C SER A 226 -9.11 20.88 -16.30
N ARG A 227 -9.85 21.43 -15.34
CA ARG A 227 -11.28 21.77 -15.45
C ARG A 227 -11.37 23.21 -15.96
N VAL A 228 -11.28 23.38 -17.28
CA VAL A 228 -11.64 24.62 -17.99
C VAL A 228 -13.08 24.50 -18.46
#